data_AF-A0A2R6CBL7-F1
#
_entry.id   AF-A0A2R6CBL7-F1
#
_cell.length_a   1.000
_cell.length_b   1.000
_cell.length_c   1.000
_cell.angle_alpha   90.00
_cell.angle_beta   90.00
_cell.angle_gamma   90.00
#
_symmetry.space_group_name_H-M   'P 1'
#
loop_
_entity.id
_entity.type
_entity.pdbx_description
1 polymer ?
#
loop_
_entity_poly.entity_id
_entity_poly.type
_entity_poly.pdbx_seq_one_letter_code
_entity_poly.pdbx_strand_id
1 'polypeptide(L)'
;MDDELNRVLLECMRVFEELRGLEIRVCYKPLREGVLGQTRVKKQVLSVRGKRRFVWSPVIEVSTTIRMLGDPRRRRDLLMYVLVHELVHISRSHLNRPRSKEHEDDFESEVIERLRALQKLLK
;
A
#
# COMPACT_ATOMS: atom_id res chain seq x y z
N MET A 1 -10.25 -13.74 3.57
CA MET A 1 -9.28 -12.65 3.29
C MET A 1 -9.15 -11.86 4.58
N ASP A 2 -8.01 -11.26 4.89
CA ASP A 2 -7.91 -10.43 6.11
C ASP A 2 -8.73 -9.14 5.90
N ASP A 3 -9.98 -9.16 6.36
CA ASP A 3 -10.98 -8.11 6.11
C ASP A 3 -10.55 -6.75 6.68
N GLU A 4 -9.78 -6.76 7.77
CA GLU A 4 -9.15 -5.55 8.33
C GLU A 4 -8.14 -4.94 7.35
N LEU A 5 -7.24 -5.76 6.79
CA LEU A 5 -6.16 -5.31 5.94
C LEU A 5 -6.70 -4.69 4.63
N ASN A 6 -7.68 -5.33 4.01
CA ASN A 6 -8.35 -4.78 2.83
C ASN A 6 -9.13 -3.50 3.16
N ARG A 7 -9.80 -3.45 4.32
CA ARG A 7 -10.53 -2.25 4.75
C ARG A 7 -9.58 -1.07 4.94
N VAL A 8 -8.45 -1.26 5.62
CA VAL A 8 -7.46 -0.19 5.83
C VAL A 8 -6.84 0.24 4.50
N LEU A 9 -6.56 -0.69 3.57
CA LEU A 9 -6.10 -0.32 2.23
C LEU A 9 -7.10 0.60 1.53
N LEU A 10 -8.39 0.26 1.53
CA LEU A 10 -9.43 1.07 0.90
C LEU A 10 -9.55 2.46 1.53
N GLU A 11 -9.41 2.56 2.85
CA GLU A 11 -9.35 3.85 3.55
C GLU A 11 -8.14 4.66 3.11
N CYS A 12 -6.95 4.06 3.09
CA CYS A 12 -5.72 4.73 2.64
C CYS A 12 -5.82 5.20 1.18
N MET A 13 -6.40 4.39 0.28
CA MET A 13 -6.55 4.76 -1.13
C MET A 13 -7.40 6.02 -1.36
N ARG A 14 -8.24 6.43 -0.40
CA ARG A 14 -9.05 7.66 -0.52
C ARG A 14 -8.21 8.93 -0.65
N VAL A 15 -6.97 8.91 -0.16
CA VAL A 15 -6.05 10.05 -0.29
C VAL A 15 -5.07 9.90 -1.46
N PHE A 16 -5.28 8.93 -2.36
CA PHE A 16 -4.48 8.71 -3.56
C PHE A 16 -5.37 8.67 -4.80
N GLU A 17 -5.87 9.84 -5.20
CA GLU A 17 -6.76 9.95 -6.37
C GLU A 17 -6.11 9.46 -7.66
N GLU A 18 -4.80 9.63 -7.79
CA GLU A 18 -4.00 9.18 -8.92
C GLU A 18 -3.94 7.65 -9.04
N LEU A 19 -4.26 6.91 -7.97
CA LEU A 19 -4.32 5.44 -7.96
C LEU A 19 -5.76 4.91 -8.15
N ARG A 20 -6.74 5.79 -8.41
CA ARG A 20 -8.14 5.39 -8.56
C ARG A 20 -8.31 4.45 -9.75
N GLY A 21 -8.95 3.31 -9.50
CA GLY A 21 -9.18 2.27 -10.52
C GLY A 21 -7.99 1.34 -10.75
N LEU A 22 -6.84 1.58 -10.11
CA LEU A 22 -5.75 0.61 -10.08
C LEU A 22 -6.11 -0.56 -9.16
N GLU A 23 -5.99 -1.78 -9.67
CA GLU A 23 -6.15 -2.98 -8.84
C GLU A 23 -4.88 -3.20 -8.00
N ILE A 24 -4.91 -2.72 -6.75
CA ILE A 24 -3.86 -2.95 -5.76
C ILE A 24 -4.30 -4.07 -4.83
N ARG A 25 -3.47 -5.09 -4.68
CA ARG A 25 -3.71 -6.18 -3.73
C ARG A 25 -2.87 -5.99 -2.48
N VAL A 26 -3.38 -6.45 -1.35
CA VAL A 26 -2.65 -6.44 -0.08
C VAL A 26 -2.72 -7.80 0.61
N CYS A 27 -1.64 -8.23 1.25
CA CYS A 27 -1.60 -9.46 2.02
C CYS A 27 -0.53 -9.42 3.12
N TYR A 28 -0.67 -10.26 4.14
CA TYR A 28 0.42 -10.49 5.09
C TYR A 28 1.44 -11.48 4.55
N LYS A 29 2.73 -11.23 4.84
CA LYS A 29 3.85 -12.11 4.53
C LYS A 29 4.91 -12.11 5.64
N PRO A 30 5.63 -13.24 5.85
CA PRO A 30 6.84 -13.22 6.66
C PRO A 30 7.92 -12.45 5.89
N LEU A 31 8.17 -11.22 6.32
CA LEU A 31 9.22 -10.36 5.75
C LEU A 31 10.52 -10.51 6.54
N ARG A 32 11.61 -9.97 5.99
CA ARG A 32 12.89 -9.88 6.71
C ARG A 32 12.73 -9.04 7.97
N GLU A 33 13.54 -9.32 8.98
CA GLU A 33 13.59 -8.54 10.20
C GLU A 33 13.80 -7.05 9.90
N GLY A 34 13.07 -6.18 10.61
CA GLY A 34 13.06 -4.73 10.38
C GLY A 34 12.19 -4.25 9.21
N VAL A 35 11.74 -5.13 8.31
CA VAL A 35 10.88 -4.74 7.18
C VAL A 35 9.41 -4.85 7.56
N LEU A 36 8.70 -3.72 7.54
CA LEU A 36 7.28 -3.64 7.91
C LEU A 36 6.33 -3.84 6.73
N GLY A 37 6.75 -3.42 5.54
CA GLY A 37 6.02 -3.59 4.30
C GLY A 37 6.95 -3.59 3.09
N GLN A 38 6.45 -4.10 1.97
CA GLN A 38 7.12 -3.96 0.68
C GLN A 38 6.11 -4.07 -0.47
N THR A 39 6.38 -3.37 -1.55
CA THR A 39 5.64 -3.47 -2.80
C THR A 39 6.32 -4.43 -3.78
N ARG A 40 5.52 -5.24 -4.46
CA ARG A 40 5.91 -6.12 -5.56
C ARG A 40 4.95 -5.95 -6.73
N VAL A 41 5.40 -6.24 -7.94
CA VAL A 41 4.50 -6.34 -9.11
C VAL A 41 4.34 -7.81 -9.45
N LYS A 42 3.10 -8.30 -9.48
CA LYS A 42 2.82 -9.71 -9.78
C LYS A 42 1.96 -9.85 -11.03
N LYS A 43 2.32 -10.80 -11.89
CA LYS A 43 1.53 -11.19 -13.06
C LYS A 43 0.29 -11.95 -12.59
N GLN A 44 -0.88 -11.45 -12.93
CA GLN A 44 -2.17 -12.08 -12.69
C GLN A 44 -2.76 -12.59 -13.99
N VAL A 45 -3.54 -13.66 -13.89
CA VAL A 45 -4.33 -14.22 -14.98
C VAL A 45 -5.79 -13.92 -14.70
N LEU A 46 -6.38 -13.00 -15.46
CA LEU A 46 -7.80 -12.71 -15.41
C LEU A 46 -8.52 -13.55 -16.48
N SER A 47 -9.63 -14.19 -16.10
CA SER A 47 -10.53 -14.83 -17.06
C SER A 47 -11.61 -13.83 -17.46
N VAL A 48 -11.55 -13.32 -18.69
CA VAL A 48 -12.52 -12.37 -19.22
C VAL A 48 -13.22 -13.02 -20.41
N ARG A 49 -14.52 -13.33 -20.26
CA ARG A 49 -15.34 -14.00 -21.29
C ARG A 49 -14.70 -15.30 -21.80
N GLY A 50 -14.15 -16.11 -20.88
CA GLY A 50 -13.49 -17.38 -21.22
C GLY A 50 -12.07 -17.24 -21.81
N LYS A 51 -11.57 -16.03 -22.04
CA LYS A 51 -10.19 -15.78 -22.48
C LYS A 51 -9.30 -15.37 -21.31
N ARG A 52 -8.11 -15.95 -21.23
CA ARG A 52 -7.08 -15.57 -20.25
C ARG A 52 -6.41 -14.26 -20.70
N ARG A 53 -6.46 -13.24 -19.86
CA ARG A 53 -5.67 -12.00 -20.00
C ARG A 53 -4.64 -11.95 -18.89
N PHE A 54 -3.45 -11.43 -19.22
CA PHE A 54 -2.41 -11.19 -18.25
C PHE A 54 -2.40 -9.72 -17.88
N VAL A 55 -2.44 -9.43 -16.58
CA VAL A 55 -2.26 -8.07 -16.05
C VAL A 55 -1.17 -8.09 -15.00
N TRP A 56 -0.37 -7.04 -14.94
CA TRP A 56 0.62 -6.86 -13.88
C TRP A 56 0.01 -5.92 -12.84
N SER A 57 -0.14 -6.40 -11.62
CA SER A 57 -0.76 -5.62 -10.54
C SER A 57 0.22 -5.44 -9.39
N PRO A 58 0.25 -4.25 -8.76
CA PRO A 58 0.99 -4.06 -7.53
C PRO A 58 0.36 -4.91 -6.41
N VAL A 59 1.23 -5.50 -5.61
CA VAL A 59 0.90 -6.27 -4.41
C VAL A 59 1.71 -5.69 -3.27
N ILE A 60 1.01 -5.16 -2.27
CA ILE A 60 1.59 -4.71 -1.02
C ILE A 60 1.64 -5.91 -0.06
N GLU A 61 2.84 -6.26 0.36
CA GLU A 61 3.09 -7.32 1.34
C GLU A 61 3.40 -6.66 2.67
N VAL A 62 2.57 -6.91 3.68
CA VAL A 62 2.71 -6.36 5.03
C VAL A 62 3.29 -7.43 5.94
N SER A 63 4.20 -7.07 6.84
CA SER A 63 4.81 -8.04 7.75
C SER A 63 3.78 -8.71 8.66
N THR A 64 3.88 -10.03 8.81
CA THR A 64 3.05 -10.79 9.77
C THR A 64 3.26 -10.36 11.22
N THR A 65 4.38 -9.70 11.55
CA THR A 65 4.63 -9.15 12.89
C THR A 65 3.60 -8.10 13.29
N ILE A 66 3.10 -7.30 12.32
CA ILE A 66 2.06 -6.29 12.55
C ILE A 66 0.74 -6.97 12.90
N ARG A 67 0.39 -8.06 12.22
CA ARG A 67 -0.81 -8.86 12.52
C ARG A 67 -0.78 -9.41 13.95
N MET A 68 0.40 -9.75 14.47
CA MET A 68 0.58 -10.31 15.81
C MET A 68 0.57 -9.27 16.93
N LEU A 69 0.45 -7.97 16.62
CA LEU A 69 0.32 -6.94 17.65
C LEU A 69 -0.99 -7.10 18.43
N GLY A 70 -0.87 -7.17 19.76
CA GLY A 70 -2.00 -7.36 20.67
C GLY A 70 -2.88 -6.13 20.85
N ASP A 71 -2.38 -4.93 20.56
CA ASP A 71 -3.13 -3.67 20.61
C ASP A 71 -3.76 -3.38 19.23
N PRO A 72 -5.10 -3.45 19.09
CA PRO A 72 -5.78 -3.20 17.82
C PRO A 72 -5.63 -1.77 17.30
N ARG A 73 -5.53 -0.77 18.19
CA ARG A 73 -5.38 0.64 17.79
C ARG A 73 -4.00 0.85 17.21
N ARG A 74 -2.96 0.46 17.96
CA ARG A 74 -1.57 0.53 17.49
C ARG A 74 -1.35 -0.29 16.22
N ARG A 75 -1.98 -1.46 16.11
CA ARG A 75 -1.93 -2.28 14.88
C ARG A 75 -2.51 -1.52 13.69
N ARG A 76 -3.70 -0.91 13.86
CA ARG A 76 -4.36 -0.13 12.79
C ARG A 76 -3.53 1.08 12.38
N ASP A 77 -2.99 1.84 13.33
CA ASP A 77 -2.15 3.01 13.04
C ASP A 77 -0.89 2.62 12.26
N LEU A 78 -0.26 1.50 12.65
CA LEU A 78 0.90 0.98 11.95
C LEU A 78 0.55 0.45 10.56
N LEU A 79 -0.60 -0.21 10.39
CA LEU A 79 -1.11 -0.60 9.08
C LEU A 79 -1.34 0.61 8.18
N MET A 80 -1.96 1.68 8.68
CA MET A 80 -2.16 2.91 7.92
C MET A 80 -0.82 3.52 7.49
N TYR A 81 0.15 3.61 8.40
CA TYR A 81 1.48 4.09 8.08
C TYR A 81 2.13 3.26 6.96
N VAL A 82 2.21 1.94 7.14
CA VAL A 82 2.83 1.04 6.15
C VAL A 82 2.11 1.11 4.80
N LEU A 83 0.78 1.10 4.79
CA LEU A 83 0.02 1.13 3.54
C LEU A 83 0.17 2.47 2.82
N VAL A 84 0.13 3.60 3.54
CA VAL A 84 0.39 4.91 2.93
C VAL A 84 1.81 4.98 2.38
N HIS A 85 2.81 4.52 3.13
CA HIS A 85 4.21 4.46 2.68
C HIS A 85 4.34 3.69 1.35
N GLU A 86 3.78 2.49 1.28
CA GLU A 86 3.80 1.67 0.06
C GLU A 86 2.97 2.27 -1.08
N LEU A 87 1.85 2.94 -0.78
CA LEU A 87 1.06 3.65 -1.79
C LEU A 87 1.78 4.88 -2.34
N VAL A 88 2.60 5.60 -1.55
CA VAL A 88 3.48 6.66 -2.08
C VAL A 88 4.51 6.05 -3.03
N HIS A 89 5.11 4.90 -2.69
CA HIS A 89 5.99 4.20 -3.63
C HIS A 89 5.30 3.85 -4.95
N ILE A 90 4.06 3.34 -4.89
CA ILE A 90 3.26 3.02 -6.07
C ILE A 90 2.92 4.27 -6.86
N SER A 91 2.48 5.35 -6.20
CA SER A 91 2.11 6.63 -6.81
C SER A 91 3.30 7.26 -7.55
N ARG A 92 4.47 7.33 -6.90
CA ARG A 92 5.70 7.84 -7.52
C ARG A 92 6.21 6.96 -8.66
N SER A 93 5.98 5.66 -8.58
CA SER A 93 6.36 4.69 -9.62
C SER A 93 5.26 4.46 -10.65
N HIS A 94 4.16 5.23 -10.61
CA HIS A 94 3.02 4.96 -11.46
C HIS A 94 3.30 5.31 -12.94
N LEU A 95 4.32 6.14 -13.28
CA LEU A 95 4.76 6.37 -14.67
C LEU A 95 6.23 6.87 -14.75
N ASN A 96 7.22 5.97 -14.79
CA ASN A 96 8.55 6.21 -15.39
C ASN A 96 9.43 7.39 -14.89
N ARG A 97 9.31 7.89 -13.66
CA ARG A 97 10.24 8.95 -13.19
C ARG A 97 11.55 8.37 -12.59
N PRO A 98 12.73 8.83 -13.04
CA PRO A 98 14.02 8.44 -12.45
C PRO A 98 14.18 9.00 -11.03
N ARG A 99 14.81 8.23 -10.15
CA ARG A 99 15.04 8.59 -8.73
C ARG A 99 16.23 9.55 -8.59
N SER A 100 16.11 10.57 -7.75
CA SER A 100 17.21 11.48 -7.32
C SER A 100 17.28 11.56 -5.78
N LYS A 101 18.39 12.03 -5.18
CA LYS A 101 18.54 12.13 -3.71
C LYS A 101 17.53 13.07 -3.04
N GLU A 102 17.14 14.15 -3.73
CA GLU A 102 16.04 15.05 -3.30
C GLU A 102 14.70 14.31 -3.19
N HIS A 103 14.51 13.19 -3.91
CA HIS A 103 13.29 12.39 -3.77
C HIS A 103 13.11 11.78 -2.37
N GLU A 104 14.16 11.57 -1.58
CA GLU A 104 14.04 10.87 -0.29
C GLU A 104 13.46 11.78 0.81
N ASP A 105 13.89 13.05 0.89
CA ASP A 105 13.30 14.02 1.83
C ASP A 105 11.88 14.42 1.40
N ASP A 106 11.65 14.53 0.09
CA ASP A 106 10.31 14.72 -0.47
C ASP A 106 9.40 13.51 -0.19
N PHE A 107 9.97 12.30 -0.05
CA PHE A 107 9.20 11.07 0.17
C PHE A 107 8.53 11.05 1.54
N GLU A 108 9.32 11.23 2.60
CA GLU A 108 8.77 11.24 3.96
C GLU A 108 7.78 12.38 4.17
N SER A 109 8.05 13.54 3.57
CA SER A 109 7.13 14.68 3.58
C SER A 109 5.78 14.31 2.95
N GLU A 110 5.78 13.67 1.77
CA GLU A 110 4.56 13.22 1.11
C GLU A 110 3.82 12.15 1.95
N VAL A 111 4.53 11.18 2.54
CA VAL A 111 3.92 10.18 3.43
C VAL A 111 3.18 10.88 4.57
N ILE A 112 3.82 11.84 5.23
CA ILE A 112 3.22 12.61 6.33
C ILE A 112 2.00 13.41 5.85
N GLU A 113 2.08 14.04 4.69
CA GLU A 113 0.95 14.79 4.11
C GLU A 113 -0.25 13.90 3.83
N ARG A 114 -0.02 12.73 3.21
CA ARG A 114 -1.09 11.75 2.93
C ARG A 114 -1.69 11.19 4.24
N LEU A 115 -0.88 10.93 5.26
CA LEU A 115 -1.37 10.52 6.58
C LEU A 115 -2.22 11.61 7.24
N ARG A 116 -1.80 12.88 7.18
CA ARG A 116 -2.58 14.02 7.71
C ARG A 116 -3.91 14.16 6.97
N ALA A 117 -3.91 14.02 5.64
CA ALA A 117 -5.13 14.03 4.84
C ALA A 117 -6.06 12.89 5.24
N LEU A 118 -5.53 11.68 5.44
CA LEU A 118 -6.29 10.51 5.84
C LEU A 118 -6.92 10.71 7.23
N GLN A 119 -6.15 11.23 8.19
CA GLN A 119 -6.63 11.56 9.52
C GLN A 119 -7.77 12.58 9.50
N LYS A 120 -7.73 13.58 8.60
CA LYS A 120 -8.84 14.54 8.43
C LYS A 120 -10.12 13.87 7.90
N LEU A 121 -10.01 12.82 7.07
CA LEU A 121 -11.15 12.10 6.51
C LEU A 121 -11.79 11.07 7.46
N LEU A 122 -11.06 10.68 8.51
CA LEU A 122 -11.49 9.66 9.48
C LEU A 122 -11.95 10.25 10.82
N LYS A 123 -11.82 11.58 10.99
CA LYS A 123 -12.45 12.35 12.07
C LYS A 123 -13.90 12.66 11.73
#